data_AF-A0A2S7KW22-F1
#
_entry.id   AF-A0A2S7KW22-F1
#
_cell.length_a   1.000
_cell.length_b   1.000
_cell.length_c   1.000
_cell.angle_alpha   90.00
_cell.angle_beta   90.00
_cell.angle_gamma   90.00
#
_symmetry.space_group_name_H-M   'P 1'
#
loop_
_entity.id
_entity.type
_entity.pdbx_description
1 polymer ?
#
loop_
_entity_poly.entity_id
_entity_poly.type
_entity_poly.pdbx_seq_one_letter_code
_entity_poly.pdbx_strand_id
1 'polypeptide(L)' 'MKNTKKLNQTLTRNLIISSIIWASVILACSLKSGSSNKEIIYILISGFFVEFLRISSSNKSLKKYYEEENN' A
#
# COMPACT_ATOMS: atom_id res chain seq x y z
N MET A 1 -21.81 -5.16 11.94
CA MET A 1 -21.48 -5.66 10.57
C MET A 1 -21.43 -4.61 9.44
N LYS A 2 -22.17 -3.47 9.49
CA LYS A 2 -22.11 -2.43 8.45
C LYS A 2 -20.79 -1.59 8.47
N ASN A 3 -20.30 -1.23 9.66
CA ASN A 3 -19.08 -0.41 9.81
C ASN A 3 -17.81 -1.16 9.39
N THR A 4 -17.69 -2.45 9.71
CA THR A 4 -16.53 -3.28 9.34
C THR A 4 -16.38 -3.45 7.83
N LYS A 5 -17.49 -3.58 7.08
CA LYS A 5 -17.47 -3.61 5.60
C LYS A 5 -17.00 -2.29 4.99
N LYS A 6 -17.48 -1.15 5.49
CA LYS A 6 -17.12 0.19 5.00
C LYS A 6 -15.65 0.52 5.28
N LEU A 7 -15.13 0.08 6.42
CA LEU A 7 -13.72 0.23 6.78
C LEU A 7 -12.83 -0.60 5.85
N ASN A 8 -13.10 -1.89 5.71
CA ASN A 8 -12.35 -2.78 4.81
C ASN A 8 -12.33 -2.22 3.37
N GLN A 9 -13.46 -1.70 2.89
CA GLN A 9 -13.55 -1.12 1.56
C GLN A 9 -12.70 0.16 1.40
N THR A 10 -12.73 1.06 2.39
CA THR A 10 -11.93 2.29 2.38
C THR A 10 -10.44 1.97 2.35
N LEU A 11 -10.08 0.91 3.04
CA LEU A 11 -8.70 0.54 3.29
C LEU A 11 -8.08 -0.24 2.13
N THR A 12 -8.87 -1.13 1.50
CA THR A 12 -8.55 -1.70 0.17
C THR A 12 -8.43 -0.60 -0.87
N ARG A 13 -9.29 0.42 -0.84
CA ARG A 13 -9.18 1.57 -1.76
C ARG A 13 -7.87 2.33 -1.56
N ASN A 14 -7.44 2.58 -0.32
CA ASN A 14 -6.15 3.22 -0.04
C ASN A 14 -4.97 2.39 -0.54
N LEU A 15 -5.01 1.07 -0.39
CA LEU A 15 -3.96 0.18 -0.90
C LEU A 15 -3.86 0.24 -2.43
N ILE A 16 -5.00 0.24 -3.13
CA ILE A 16 -5.05 0.36 -4.59
C ILE A 16 -4.47 1.70 -5.03
N ILE A 17 -4.88 2.81 -4.41
CA ILE A 17 -4.38 4.15 -4.74
C ILE A 17 -2.86 4.24 -4.52
N SER A 18 -2.36 3.78 -3.36
CA SER A 18 -0.92 3.74 -3.07
C SER A 18 -0.17 2.92 -4.12
N SER A 19 -0.69 1.75 -4.51
CA SER A 19 -0.06 0.90 -5.54
C SER A 19 0.03 1.60 -6.90
N ILE A 20 -1.01 2.32 -7.32
CA ILE A 20 -1.02 3.08 -8.58
C ILE A 20 0.00 4.21 -8.55
N ILE A 21 0.12 4.91 -7.42
CA ILE A 21 1.09 5.99 -7.24
C ILE A 21 2.52 5.44 -7.34
N TRP A 22 2.84 4.37 -6.60
CA TRP A 22 4.16 3.74 -6.67
C TRP A 22 4.50 3.22 -8.06
N ALA A 23 3.56 2.56 -8.73
CA ALA A 23 3.75 2.09 -10.10
C ALA A 23 4.07 3.26 -11.05
N SER A 24 3.36 4.39 -10.90
CA SER A 24 3.58 5.59 -11.72
C SER A 24 4.97 6.21 -11.47
N VAL A 25 5.41 6.29 -10.22
CA VAL A 25 6.75 6.79 -9.85
C VAL A 25 7.85 5.87 -10.37
N ILE A 26 7.72 4.55 -10.17
CA ILE A 26 8.67 3.56 -10.67
C ILE A 26 8.78 3.63 -12.19
N LEU A 27 7.65 3.74 -12.89
CA LEU A 27 7.63 3.84 -14.35
C LEU A 27 8.30 5.14 -14.82
N ALA A 28 7.99 6.28 -14.20
CA ALA A 28 8.62 7.56 -14.53
C ALA A 28 10.14 7.53 -14.29
N CYS A 29 10.59 6.95 -13.18
CA CYS A 29 12.01 6.75 -12.89
C CYS A 29 12.67 5.81 -13.89
N SER A 30 11.99 4.73 -14.30
CA SER A 30 12.52 3.75 -15.25
C SER A 30 12.67 4.33 -16.67
N LEU A 31 11.79 5.25 -17.08
CA LEU A 31 11.84 5.89 -18.39
C LEU A 31 12.91 7.01 -18.46
N LYS A 32 13.18 7.69 -17.33
CA LYS A 32 14.18 8.78 -17.28
C LYS A 32 15.59 8.31 -16.94
N SER A 33 15.71 7.24 -16.16
CA SER A 33 17.02 6.64 -15.87
C SER A 33 17.46 5.78 -17.04
N GLY A 34 18.48 6.23 -17.77
CA GLY A 34 19.32 5.31 -18.53
C GLY A 34 19.82 4.16 -17.63
N SER A 35 20.28 3.06 -18.25
CA SER A 35 20.59 1.76 -17.62
C SER A 35 21.48 1.76 -16.35
N SER A 36 22.07 2.90 -15.99
CA SER A 36 23.00 3.11 -14.88
C SER A 36 22.35 3.29 -13.50
N ASN A 37 21.04 3.55 -13.40
CA ASN A 37 20.38 3.92 -12.12
C ASN A 37 19.37 2.88 -11.62
N LYS A 38 19.67 1.59 -11.78
CA LYS A 38 18.80 0.49 -11.33
C LYS A 38 18.62 0.46 -9.81
N GLU A 39 19.59 0.95 -9.06
CA GLU A 39 19.54 1.05 -7.59
C GLU A 39 18.33 1.85 -7.11
N ILE A 40 18.00 2.96 -7.79
CA ILE A 40 16.83 3.78 -7.47
C ILE A 40 15.54 2.97 -7.64
N ILE A 41 15.44 2.15 -8.69
CA ILE A 41 14.26 1.30 -8.91
C ILE A 41 14.11 0.28 -7.77
N TYR A 42 15.20 -0.34 -7.32
CA TYR A 42 15.15 -1.26 -6.18
C TYR A 42 14.73 -0.56 -4.88
N ILE A 43 15.23 0.66 -4.63
CA ILE A 43 14.79 1.47 -3.49
C ILE A 43 13.29 1.76 -3.60
N LEU A 44 12.79 2.16 -4.76
CA LEU A 44 11.37 2.46 -4.96
C LEU A 44 10.49 1.22 -4.76
N ILE A 45 10.89 0.07 -5.29
CA ILE A 45 10.19 -1.20 -5.07
C ILE A 45 10.19 -1.56 -3.58
N SER A 46 11.32 -1.40 -2.90
CA SER A 46 11.40 -1.67 -1.46
C SER A 46 10.51 -0.73 -0.64
N GLY A 47 10.44 0.56 -1.01
CA GLY A 47 9.55 1.54 -0.41
C GLY A 47 8.08 1.19 -0.58
N PHE A 48 7.69 0.76 -1.78
CA PHE A 48 6.36 0.22 -2.04
C PHE A 48 6.03 -0.97 -1.11
N PHE A 49 6.93 -1.95 -0.99
CA PHE A 49 6.68 -3.11 -0.11
C PHE A 49 6.55 -2.73 1.36
N VAL A 50 7.37 -1.80 1.85
CA VAL A 50 7.27 -1.30 3.23
C VAL A 50 5.92 -0.61 3.46
N GLU A 51 5.48 0.23 2.54
CA GLU A 51 4.18 0.90 2.63
C GLU A 51 3.01 -0.10 2.52
N PHE A 52 3.10 -1.05 1.59
CA PHE A 52 2.13 -2.14 1.43
C PHE A 52 1.97 -2.95 2.71
N LEU A 53 3.08 -3.32 3.35
CA LEU A 53 3.08 -4.05 4.62
C LEU A 53 2.52 -3.20 5.76
N ARG A 54 2.87 -1.90 5.82
CA ARG A 54 2.36 -0.98 6.84
C ARG A 54 0.85 -0.80 6.74
N ILE A 55 0.32 -0.59 5.53
CA ILE A 55 -1.11 -0.51 5.28
C ILE A 55 -1.73 -1.86 5.67
N SER A 56 -1.29 -2.97 5.09
CA SER A 56 -1.84 -4.29 5.36
C SER A 56 -1.85 -4.68 6.85
N SER A 57 -0.79 -4.34 7.59
CA SER A 57 -0.71 -4.56 9.04
C SER A 57 -1.73 -3.71 9.81
N SER A 58 -1.85 -2.42 9.46
CA SER A 58 -2.86 -1.52 10.04
C SER A 58 -4.27 -2.04 9.78
N ASN A 59 -4.52 -2.63 8.59
CA ASN A 59 -5.80 -3.26 8.25
C ASN A 59 -6.13 -4.42 9.16
N LYS A 60 -5.15 -5.27 9.43
CA LYS A 60 -5.31 -6.44 10.30
C LYS A 60 -5.58 -6.03 11.74
N SER A 61 -4.87 -5.01 12.24
CA SER A 61 -5.06 -4.48 13.60
C SER A 61 -6.43 -3.83 13.78
N LEU A 62 -6.85 -2.96 12.85
CA LEU A 62 -8.15 -2.32 12.90
C LEU A 62 -9.30 -3.34 12.80
N LYS A 63 -9.17 -4.33 11.91
CA LYS A 63 -10.18 -5.40 11.80
C LYS A 63 -10.36 -6.13 13.14
N LYS A 64 -9.27 -6.46 13.82
CA LYS A 64 -9.29 -7.14 15.13
C LYS A 64 -9.97 -6.27 16.20
N TYR A 65 -9.64 -4.98 16.27
CA TYR A 65 -10.27 -4.03 17.21
C TYR A 65 -11.79 -3.98 17.05
N TYR A 66 -12.30 -3.88 15.82
CA TYR A 66 -13.75 -3.83 15.58
C TYR A 66 -14.47 -5.16 15.81
N GLU A 67 -13.80 -6.30 15.62
CA GLU A 67 -14.37 -7.62 15.93
C GLU A 67 -14.48 -7.84 17.46
N GLU A 68 -13.53 -7.32 18.24
CA GLU A 68 -13.55 -7.38 19.71
C GLU A 68 -14.55 -6.40 20.35
N GLU A 69 -14.80 -5.22 19.74
CA GLU A 69 -15.74 -4.23 20.27
C GLU A 69 -17.23 -4.56 20.01
N ASN A 70 -17.54 -5.47 19.07
CA ASN A 70 -18.91 -5.83 18.68
C ASN A 70 -19.35 -7.23 19.16
N ASN A 71 -18.58 -7.87 20.04
CA ASN A 71 -18.82 -9.20 20.60
C ASN A 71 -18.90 -9.12 22.13
#